data_AF-A0A7V7WNI9-F1
#
_entry.id   AF-A0A7V7WNI9-F1
#
_cell.length_a   1.000
_cell.length_b   1.000
_cell.length_c   1.000
_cell.angle_alpha   90.00
_cell.angle_beta   90.00
_cell.angle_gamma   90.00
#
_symmetry.space_group_name_H-M   'P 1'
#
loop_
_entity.id
_entity.type
_entity.pdbx_description
1 polymer ?
#
loop_
_entity_poly.entity_id
_entity_poly.type
_entity_poly.pdbx_seq_one_letter_code
_entity_poly.pdbx_strand_id
1 'polypeptide(L)'
;VDVSGLYGAYHLGAGSNHACALLPGGFAKCWGDNSHGQLGNGLSGGDSNVPGDVIGLSGAAQIVLGAHHSCALMASGGVKCWGHNYYGQLGLGYSSYSPETSPVDVPGLSGVIALVAGGAHTCALLSGGTVKCWGDNSSGELGNGSFVDSYSPVDVVGIPGATAIAAGGGNTCAVVSGGEVKCWGNNYYEQLGLGVTSSRAFTPQTVISAIPDAPNIGPADGANGVGKVRFSPPSYQGSQLIDTYRATCSPGGVTATGSASPISVSGLSTSVSYTCTVAAHNAAGWSAESSPSNAFTPINKNQRVFVSAASGNDANTVSVCAASAPCRTFGAAASVTLSGGEVVALASGEYGPVTLIDSIALIAAPGIRASITATSGAAVVIDEEDIAVALRGLSIVGAGGSLGVGMYGAGRLSIERCQIHGFTDVGILVDAPAQVTIADTLVRNSGNYGAALINGVSANIAHTKFLGHSLSGILIGGDTGSTATKASISNTVITGNGAGTGIAVQSLHSSATVAVGVNRSTVSGNLVGVEASSSGGAAASLSLSRSRISGNDTGLKQSGTGAVLRSRGNNTVSGNNTATSGTITPLAPQ
;
A
#
# COMPACT_ATOMS: atom_id res chain seq x y z
N VAL A 1 19.84 24.60 -28.62
CA VAL A 1 20.80 25.71 -28.70
C VAL A 1 20.86 26.32 -27.32
N ASP A 2 22.04 26.44 -26.73
CA ASP A 2 22.18 27.08 -25.42
C ASP A 2 22.06 28.59 -25.56
N VAL A 3 21.25 29.23 -24.71
CA VAL A 3 21.14 30.69 -24.65
C VAL A 3 22.22 31.22 -23.72
N SER A 4 23.33 31.67 -24.30
CA SER A 4 24.48 32.19 -23.55
C SER A 4 24.20 33.55 -22.90
N GLY A 5 24.92 33.85 -21.81
CA GLY A 5 24.87 35.18 -21.16
C GLY A 5 23.75 35.36 -20.12
N LEU A 6 23.12 34.28 -19.68
CA LEU A 6 22.03 34.27 -18.69
C LEU A 6 22.44 33.63 -17.34
N TYR A 7 23.71 33.76 -16.94
CA TYR A 7 24.19 33.16 -15.69
C TYR A 7 23.42 33.67 -14.48
N GLY A 8 22.86 32.74 -13.70
CA GLY A 8 22.08 33.06 -12.51
C GLY A 8 20.64 33.49 -12.78
N ALA A 9 20.13 33.34 -14.01
CA ALA A 9 18.73 33.58 -14.28
C ALA A 9 17.83 32.67 -13.42
N TYR A 10 16.80 33.25 -12.79
CA TYR A 10 15.92 32.54 -11.85
C TYR A 10 14.43 32.57 -12.22
N HIS A 11 14.06 33.37 -13.23
CA HIS A 11 12.70 33.40 -13.76
C HIS A 11 12.76 33.62 -15.26
N LEU A 12 11.89 32.94 -16.01
CA LEU A 12 11.74 33.08 -17.45
C LEU A 12 10.31 33.50 -17.76
N GLY A 13 10.17 34.27 -18.84
CA GLY A 13 8.88 34.53 -19.45
C GLY A 13 8.99 34.40 -20.96
N ALA A 14 7.92 33.91 -21.58
CA ALA A 14 7.81 33.75 -23.02
C ALA A 14 6.48 34.33 -23.48
N GLY A 15 6.54 35.25 -24.45
CA GLY A 15 5.39 35.80 -25.16
C GLY A 15 5.15 35.07 -26.47
N SER A 16 4.46 35.71 -27.41
CA SER A 16 4.21 35.11 -28.72
C SER A 16 5.50 34.93 -29.53
N ASN A 17 6.34 35.96 -29.61
CA ASN A 17 7.56 35.96 -30.44
C ASN A 17 8.80 36.53 -29.73
N HIS A 18 8.74 36.76 -28.42
CA HIS A 18 9.86 37.21 -27.60
C HIS A 18 9.93 36.45 -26.28
N ALA A 19 11.11 36.44 -25.68
CA ALA A 19 11.37 35.82 -24.39
C ALA A 19 12.23 36.73 -23.54
N CYS A 20 12.09 36.60 -22.22
CA CYS A 20 12.89 37.34 -21.26
C CYS A 20 13.31 36.45 -20.09
N ALA A 21 14.42 36.81 -19.46
CA ALA A 21 14.94 36.18 -18.26
C ALA A 21 15.24 37.23 -17.19
N LEU A 22 14.83 36.95 -15.94
CA LEU A 22 15.25 37.73 -14.77
C LEU A 22 16.56 37.21 -14.21
N LEU A 23 17.45 38.13 -13.89
CA LEU A 23 18.80 37.93 -13.37
C LEU A 23 18.91 38.45 -11.92
N PRO A 24 19.91 38.01 -11.14
CA PRO A 24 20.08 38.44 -9.75
C PRO A 24 20.09 39.96 -9.59
N GLY A 25 19.39 40.48 -8.59
CA GLY A 25 19.16 41.93 -8.43
C GLY A 25 17.92 42.44 -9.18
N GLY A 26 17.18 41.56 -9.86
CA GLY A 26 15.93 41.88 -10.56
C GLY A 26 16.15 42.67 -11.85
N PHE A 27 17.30 42.49 -12.49
CA PHE A 27 17.56 42.94 -13.87
C PHE A 27 16.91 41.95 -14.85
N ALA A 28 16.65 42.37 -16.07
CA ALA A 28 16.12 41.49 -17.12
C ALA A 28 16.95 41.57 -18.40
N LYS A 29 17.01 40.44 -19.11
CA LYS A 29 17.42 40.40 -20.51
C LYS A 29 16.29 39.83 -21.37
N CYS A 30 16.04 40.43 -22.52
CA CYS A 30 15.00 40.02 -23.48
C CYS A 30 15.58 39.80 -24.88
N TRP A 31 14.95 38.91 -25.65
CA TRP A 31 15.30 38.60 -27.04
C TRP A 31 14.08 38.16 -27.84
N GLY A 32 14.18 38.17 -29.17
CA GLY A 32 13.12 37.86 -30.13
C GLY A 32 12.63 39.12 -30.86
N ASP A 33 11.35 39.11 -31.22
CA ASP A 33 10.67 40.21 -31.92
C ASP A 33 10.74 41.52 -31.10
N ASN A 34 11.09 42.63 -31.77
CA ASN A 34 11.08 43.97 -31.18
C ASN A 34 10.28 44.98 -32.00
N SER A 35 9.39 44.52 -32.89
CA SER A 35 8.55 45.37 -33.73
C SER A 35 7.78 46.46 -32.95
N HIS A 36 7.47 46.21 -31.68
CA HIS A 36 6.74 47.12 -30.80
C HIS A 36 7.52 47.46 -29.52
N GLY A 37 8.85 47.36 -29.52
CA GLY A 37 9.66 47.72 -28.35
C GLY A 37 9.50 46.79 -27.15
N GLN A 38 8.92 45.59 -27.33
CA GLN A 38 8.63 44.64 -26.25
C GLN A 38 9.90 44.05 -25.59
N LEU A 39 11.10 44.30 -26.15
CA LEU A 39 12.37 43.96 -25.52
C LEU A 39 12.82 44.99 -24.47
N GLY A 40 12.24 46.19 -24.43
CA GLY A 40 12.52 47.19 -23.38
C GLY A 40 13.94 47.76 -23.40
N ASN A 41 14.60 47.72 -24.54
CA ASN A 41 15.99 48.16 -24.75
C ASN A 41 16.12 49.60 -25.27
N GLY A 42 15.05 50.40 -25.17
CA GLY A 42 14.99 51.77 -25.68
C GLY A 42 14.74 51.89 -27.18
N LEU A 43 14.61 50.77 -27.91
CA LEU A 43 14.40 50.74 -29.36
C LEU A 43 13.05 50.11 -29.72
N SER A 44 12.45 50.55 -30.83
CA SER A 44 11.39 49.84 -31.53
C SER A 44 11.85 49.52 -32.96
N GLY A 45 11.52 48.31 -33.42
CA GLY A 45 12.17 47.70 -34.58
C GLY A 45 13.56 47.13 -34.25
N GLY A 46 14.01 46.17 -35.07
CA GLY A 46 15.30 45.49 -34.85
C GLY A 46 15.20 44.36 -33.83
N ASP A 47 14.72 43.22 -34.30
CA ASP A 47 14.67 41.97 -33.52
C ASP A 47 16.05 41.60 -32.98
N SER A 48 16.08 40.97 -31.81
CA SER A 48 17.32 40.50 -31.21
C SER A 48 17.35 38.98 -31.18
N ASN A 49 18.34 38.37 -31.84
CA ASN A 49 18.56 36.92 -31.76
C ASN A 49 19.40 36.50 -30.54
N VAL A 50 19.78 37.46 -29.69
CA VAL A 50 20.55 37.23 -28.44
C VAL A 50 19.94 38.00 -27.28
N PRO A 51 20.10 37.54 -26.02
CA PRO A 51 19.62 38.29 -24.85
C PRO A 51 20.25 39.69 -24.73
N GLY A 52 19.43 40.73 -24.83
CA GLY A 52 19.82 42.13 -24.62
C GLY A 52 19.23 42.70 -23.33
N ASP A 53 19.87 43.70 -22.73
CA ASP A 53 19.43 44.30 -21.47
C ASP A 53 18.12 45.09 -21.61
N VAL A 54 17.24 44.92 -20.62
CA VAL A 54 16.08 45.81 -20.42
C VAL A 54 16.56 47.04 -19.66
N ILE A 55 16.48 48.20 -20.31
CA ILE A 55 17.04 49.44 -19.76
C ILE A 55 16.21 49.92 -18.57
N GLY A 56 16.88 50.29 -17.47
CA GLY A 56 16.24 50.90 -16.31
C GLY A 56 15.40 49.95 -15.45
N LEU A 57 15.44 48.62 -15.70
CA LEU A 57 14.80 47.63 -14.86
C LEU A 57 15.76 47.08 -13.79
N SER A 58 15.37 47.18 -12.53
CA SER A 58 16.05 46.57 -11.39
C SER A 58 15.05 46.26 -10.29
N GLY A 59 15.27 45.25 -9.47
CA GLY A 59 14.35 44.87 -8.39
C GLY A 59 13.04 44.20 -8.85
N ALA A 60 12.98 43.69 -10.08
CA ALA A 60 11.86 42.87 -10.54
C ALA A 60 11.86 41.48 -9.86
N ALA A 61 10.70 41.05 -9.38
CA ALA A 61 10.46 39.73 -8.79
C ALA A 61 9.87 38.73 -9.79
N GLN A 62 9.08 39.20 -10.76
CA GLN A 62 8.46 38.38 -11.81
C GLN A 62 8.48 39.15 -13.14
N ILE A 63 8.56 38.45 -14.27
CA ILE A 63 8.37 39.02 -15.60
C ILE A 63 7.33 38.20 -16.37
N VAL A 64 6.41 38.88 -17.04
CA VAL A 64 5.35 38.27 -17.87
C VAL A 64 5.29 38.95 -19.23
N LEU A 65 4.94 38.18 -20.25
CA LEU A 65 5.00 38.60 -21.63
C LEU A 65 3.67 38.30 -22.30
N GLY A 66 3.13 39.28 -23.02
CA GLY A 66 2.00 39.10 -23.91
C GLY A 66 2.43 38.88 -25.37
N ALA A 67 1.57 39.23 -26.32
CA ALA A 67 1.92 39.09 -27.74
C ALA A 67 2.98 40.12 -28.18
N HIS A 68 2.79 41.37 -27.76
CA HIS A 68 3.61 42.52 -28.19
C HIS A 68 3.96 43.48 -27.03
N HIS A 69 3.81 43.01 -25.78
CA HIS A 69 4.17 43.77 -24.58
C HIS A 69 4.79 42.87 -23.51
N SER A 70 5.45 43.51 -22.56
CA SER A 70 6.11 42.87 -21.44
C SER A 70 5.81 43.66 -20.17
N CYS A 71 5.66 42.97 -19.05
CA CYS A 71 5.48 43.59 -17.75
C CYS A 71 6.31 42.89 -16.69
N ALA A 72 6.75 43.65 -15.70
CA ALA A 72 7.50 43.19 -14.54
C ALA A 72 6.74 43.53 -13.26
N LEU A 73 6.58 42.53 -12.38
CA LEU A 73 6.20 42.75 -10.99
C LEU A 73 7.45 43.10 -10.21
N MET A 74 7.44 44.25 -9.55
CA MET A 74 8.55 44.72 -8.72
C MET A 74 8.47 44.10 -7.32
N ALA A 75 9.60 43.86 -6.67
CA ALA A 75 9.64 43.35 -5.30
C ALA A 75 8.94 44.26 -4.27
N SER A 76 8.75 45.54 -4.61
CA SER A 76 7.96 46.51 -3.84
C SER A 76 6.44 46.35 -3.99
N GLY A 77 5.97 45.45 -4.86
CA GLY A 77 4.56 45.24 -5.17
C GLY A 77 3.97 46.23 -6.20
N GLY A 78 4.82 47.02 -6.87
CA GLY A 78 4.46 47.83 -8.04
C GLY A 78 4.62 47.05 -9.36
N VAL A 79 4.12 47.60 -10.46
CA VAL A 79 4.20 46.97 -11.79
C VAL A 79 4.79 47.96 -12.79
N LYS A 80 5.72 47.48 -13.62
CA LYS A 80 6.23 48.22 -14.78
C LYS A 80 5.87 47.49 -16.07
N CYS A 81 5.42 48.19 -17.10
CA CYS A 81 5.09 47.61 -18.41
C CYS A 81 5.76 48.38 -19.55
N TRP A 82 6.03 47.70 -20.66
CA TRP A 82 6.58 48.27 -21.89
C TRP A 82 6.13 47.48 -23.12
N GLY A 83 6.24 48.10 -24.29
CA GLY A 83 5.89 47.53 -25.58
C GLY A 83 4.70 48.24 -26.23
N HIS A 84 3.89 47.48 -26.96
CA HIS A 84 2.68 47.97 -27.63
C HIS A 84 1.61 48.44 -26.62
N ASN A 85 0.88 49.52 -26.92
CA ASN A 85 -0.16 50.07 -26.03
C ASN A 85 -1.45 50.51 -26.75
N TYR A 86 -1.77 49.93 -27.92
CA TYR A 86 -2.95 50.33 -28.69
C TYR A 86 -4.27 50.02 -27.97
N TYR A 87 -4.33 48.90 -27.25
CA TYR A 87 -5.49 48.48 -26.45
C TYR A 87 -5.38 48.91 -24.99
N GLY A 88 -4.32 49.64 -24.62
CA GLY A 88 -4.04 49.99 -23.23
C GLY A 88 -3.43 48.86 -22.40
N GLN A 89 -2.85 47.83 -23.02
CA GLN A 89 -2.27 46.66 -22.33
C GLN A 89 -1.12 47.01 -21.35
N LEU A 90 -0.59 48.24 -21.41
CA LEU A 90 0.39 48.74 -20.45
C LEU A 90 -0.25 49.40 -19.21
N GLY A 91 -1.55 49.73 -19.24
CA GLY A 91 -2.28 50.23 -18.07
C GLY A 91 -1.98 51.68 -17.69
N LEU A 92 -1.48 52.49 -18.63
CA LEU A 92 -0.95 53.84 -18.38
C LEU A 92 -2.02 54.95 -18.35
N GLY A 93 -3.29 54.61 -18.50
CA GLY A 93 -4.42 55.54 -18.55
C GLY A 93 -4.71 56.12 -19.94
N TYR A 94 -4.01 55.66 -20.97
CA TYR A 94 -4.20 56.07 -22.36
C TYR A 94 -3.84 54.92 -23.31
N SER A 95 -4.29 55.02 -24.57
CA SER A 95 -3.83 54.20 -25.69
C SER A 95 -2.90 54.98 -26.61
N SER A 96 -1.96 54.29 -27.25
CA SER A 96 -1.00 54.89 -28.18
C SER A 96 -0.61 53.91 -29.27
N TYR A 97 -0.42 54.42 -30.50
CA TYR A 97 0.16 53.65 -31.60
C TYR A 97 1.69 53.55 -31.49
N SER A 98 2.33 54.56 -30.89
CA SER A 98 3.77 54.51 -30.59
C SER A 98 3.99 53.67 -29.33
N PRO A 99 4.90 52.69 -29.35
CA PRO A 99 5.16 51.83 -28.21
C PRO A 99 5.99 52.53 -27.13
N GLU A 100 5.88 52.02 -25.90
CA GLU A 100 6.83 52.33 -24.83
C GLU A 100 8.05 51.40 -24.96
N THR A 101 9.21 51.93 -25.33
CA THR A 101 10.40 51.11 -25.59
C THR A 101 11.24 50.85 -24.33
N SER A 102 10.79 51.32 -23.16
CA SER A 102 11.43 51.12 -21.86
C SER A 102 10.37 50.92 -20.77
N PRO A 103 10.67 50.23 -19.66
CA PRO A 103 9.73 49.98 -18.58
C PRO A 103 9.14 51.27 -17.97
N VAL A 104 7.81 51.38 -17.96
CA VAL A 104 7.05 52.50 -17.38
C VAL A 104 6.19 52.01 -16.21
N ASP A 105 6.10 52.78 -15.12
CA ASP A 105 5.26 52.43 -13.98
C ASP A 105 3.77 52.46 -14.33
N VAL A 106 3.06 51.40 -13.95
CA VAL A 106 1.60 51.32 -14.08
C VAL A 106 0.95 52.04 -12.89
N PRO A 107 0.23 53.16 -13.10
CA PRO A 107 -0.35 53.93 -12.01
C PRO A 107 -1.49 53.18 -11.32
N GLY A 108 -1.69 53.48 -10.02
CA GLY A 108 -2.83 52.98 -9.26
C GLY A 108 -2.72 51.53 -8.77
N LEU A 109 -1.56 50.89 -8.90
CA LEU A 109 -1.28 49.55 -8.37
C LEU A 109 -0.31 49.60 -7.19
N SER A 110 -0.65 48.87 -6.13
CA SER A 110 0.21 48.65 -4.96
C SER A 110 -0.13 47.31 -4.32
N GLY A 111 0.87 46.63 -3.76
CA GLY A 111 0.65 45.33 -3.08
C GLY A 111 0.29 44.20 -4.04
N VAL A 112 0.76 44.26 -5.29
CA VAL A 112 0.62 43.16 -6.25
C VAL A 112 1.49 41.98 -5.81
N ILE A 113 0.92 40.77 -5.85
CA ILE A 113 1.59 39.52 -5.46
C ILE A 113 1.71 38.51 -6.61
N ALA A 114 0.91 38.67 -7.67
CA ALA A 114 1.08 37.92 -8.91
C ALA A 114 0.65 38.78 -10.10
N LEU A 115 1.31 38.58 -11.23
CA LEU A 115 1.06 39.28 -12.48
C LEU A 115 0.95 38.25 -13.62
N VAL A 116 0.05 38.45 -14.57
CA VAL A 116 -0.10 37.63 -15.78
C VAL A 116 -0.41 38.53 -16.99
N ALA A 117 0.05 38.12 -18.17
CA ALA A 117 -0.24 38.78 -19.43
C ALA A 117 -0.87 37.77 -20.40
N GLY A 118 -1.94 38.17 -21.07
CA GLY A 118 -2.48 37.48 -22.24
C GLY A 118 -1.98 38.12 -23.53
N GLY A 119 -2.71 37.93 -24.63
CA GLY A 119 -2.30 38.45 -25.94
C GLY A 119 -2.20 39.98 -25.95
N ALA A 120 -3.26 40.65 -25.54
CA ALA A 120 -3.36 42.11 -25.51
C ALA A 120 -3.99 42.65 -24.20
N HIS A 121 -3.96 41.87 -23.12
CA HIS A 121 -4.42 42.27 -21.80
C HIS A 121 -3.43 41.83 -20.71
N THR A 122 -3.52 42.45 -19.54
CA THR A 122 -2.69 42.16 -18.38
C THR A 122 -3.57 42.16 -17.13
N CYS A 123 -3.29 41.25 -16.19
CA CYS A 123 -3.99 41.16 -14.92
C CYS A 123 -3.02 41.03 -13.75
N ALA A 124 -3.38 41.65 -12.62
CA ALA A 124 -2.65 41.65 -11.38
C ALA A 124 -3.54 41.12 -10.23
N LEU A 125 -2.96 40.26 -9.40
CA LEU A 125 -3.54 39.81 -8.13
C LEU A 125 -2.90 40.62 -7.00
N LEU A 126 -3.72 41.29 -6.20
CA LEU A 126 -3.28 42.05 -5.03
C LEU A 126 -3.32 41.16 -3.77
N SER A 127 -2.53 41.51 -2.74
CA SER A 127 -2.41 40.75 -1.50
C SER A 127 -3.71 40.54 -0.72
N GLY A 128 -4.74 41.36 -0.97
CA GLY A 128 -6.10 41.20 -0.41
C GLY A 128 -7.00 40.23 -1.19
N GLY A 129 -6.50 39.60 -2.26
CA GLY A 129 -7.27 38.70 -3.12
C GLY A 129 -8.11 39.41 -4.19
N THR A 130 -7.97 40.73 -4.34
CA THR A 130 -8.55 41.51 -5.44
C THR A 130 -7.77 41.27 -6.73
N VAL A 131 -8.47 41.05 -7.84
CA VAL A 131 -7.88 40.98 -9.17
C VAL A 131 -8.21 42.26 -9.94
N LYS A 132 -7.20 42.87 -10.54
CA LYS A 132 -7.34 44.00 -11.46
C LYS A 132 -6.82 43.63 -12.85
N CYS A 133 -7.55 43.95 -13.90
CA CYS A 133 -7.15 43.70 -15.28
C CYS A 133 -7.20 44.98 -16.12
N TRP A 134 -6.43 45.06 -17.20
CA TRP A 134 -6.43 46.15 -18.18
C TRP A 134 -5.99 45.67 -19.57
N GLY A 135 -6.23 46.47 -20.60
CA GLY A 135 -5.96 46.16 -22.00
C GLY A 135 -7.23 45.87 -22.81
N ASP A 136 -7.06 45.02 -23.82
CA ASP A 136 -8.14 44.50 -24.68
C ASP A 136 -9.22 43.80 -23.84
N ASN A 137 -10.47 44.04 -24.20
CA ASN A 137 -11.65 43.46 -23.55
C ASN A 137 -12.71 43.02 -24.56
N SER A 138 -12.35 42.90 -25.84
CA SER A 138 -13.29 42.57 -26.91
C SER A 138 -13.98 41.20 -26.74
N SER A 139 -13.37 40.26 -26.01
CA SER A 139 -13.98 39.00 -25.57
C SER A 139 -14.40 39.00 -24.11
N GLY A 140 -14.21 40.09 -23.36
CA GLY A 140 -14.50 40.14 -21.93
C GLY A 140 -13.33 39.73 -21.04
N GLU A 141 -12.10 39.75 -21.55
CA GLU A 141 -10.82 39.36 -20.94
C GLU A 141 -10.56 40.02 -19.57
N LEU A 142 -11.16 41.18 -19.33
CA LEU A 142 -11.02 41.95 -18.09
C LEU A 142 -12.01 41.53 -17.01
N GLY A 143 -13.07 40.79 -17.34
CA GLY A 143 -14.02 40.27 -16.35
C GLY A 143 -14.73 41.35 -15.52
N ASN A 144 -14.82 42.57 -16.04
CA ASN A 144 -15.27 43.77 -15.33
C ASN A 144 -16.76 44.10 -15.56
N GLY A 145 -17.55 43.19 -16.14
CA GLY A 145 -18.95 43.47 -16.47
C GLY A 145 -19.14 44.16 -17.83
N SER A 146 -18.09 44.30 -18.64
CA SER A 146 -18.10 45.02 -19.92
C SER A 146 -17.27 44.30 -21.00
N PHE A 147 -17.47 44.69 -22.26
CA PHE A 147 -16.63 44.30 -23.41
C PHE A 147 -15.76 45.47 -23.92
N VAL A 148 -15.67 46.55 -23.14
CA VAL A 148 -14.92 47.76 -23.52
C VAL A 148 -13.52 47.67 -22.93
N ASP A 149 -12.52 47.91 -23.76
CA ASP A 149 -11.11 47.98 -23.39
C ASP A 149 -10.90 48.94 -22.21
N SER A 150 -9.89 48.68 -21.41
CA SER A 150 -9.52 49.58 -20.32
C SER A 150 -8.06 49.94 -20.37
N TYR A 151 -7.79 51.24 -20.43
CA TYR A 151 -6.43 51.76 -20.45
C TYR A 151 -5.83 51.91 -19.05
N SER A 152 -6.62 51.68 -18.00
CA SER A 152 -6.20 51.68 -16.61
C SER A 152 -6.61 50.37 -15.94
N PRO A 153 -5.92 49.92 -14.88
CA PRO A 153 -6.35 48.76 -14.10
C PRO A 153 -7.78 48.90 -13.55
N VAL A 154 -8.67 47.99 -13.94
CA VAL A 154 -10.07 47.90 -13.47
C VAL A 154 -10.29 46.64 -12.66
N ASP A 155 -11.21 46.70 -11.69
CA ASP A 155 -11.55 45.55 -10.86
C ASP A 155 -12.30 44.47 -11.65
N VAL A 156 -11.90 43.22 -11.44
CA VAL A 156 -12.66 42.05 -11.88
C VAL A 156 -13.84 41.87 -10.92
N VAL A 157 -15.05 41.75 -11.45
CA VAL A 157 -16.26 41.59 -10.61
C VAL A 157 -16.46 40.13 -10.21
N GLY A 158 -17.02 39.87 -9.02
CA GLY A 158 -17.43 38.50 -8.64
C GLY A 158 -16.30 37.52 -8.30
N ILE A 159 -15.09 38.01 -7.99
CA ILE A 159 -13.95 37.21 -7.52
C ILE A 159 -13.68 37.48 -6.03
N PRO A 160 -14.22 36.67 -5.10
CA PRO A 160 -13.91 36.82 -3.68
C PRO A 160 -12.59 36.10 -3.33
N GLY A 161 -11.59 36.86 -2.87
CA GLY A 161 -10.38 36.29 -2.26
C GLY A 161 -9.60 35.36 -3.19
N ALA A 162 -9.21 35.85 -4.37
CA ALA A 162 -8.38 35.08 -5.28
C ALA A 162 -7.02 34.74 -4.66
N THR A 163 -6.53 33.53 -4.93
CA THR A 163 -5.24 33.02 -4.46
C THR A 163 -4.25 32.80 -5.60
N ALA A 164 -4.75 32.67 -6.84
CA ALA A 164 -3.93 32.56 -8.05
C ALA A 164 -4.69 33.11 -9.26
N ILE A 165 -3.96 33.58 -10.26
CA ILE A 165 -4.49 34.00 -11.55
C ILE A 165 -3.66 33.43 -12.70
N ALA A 166 -4.30 33.19 -13.84
CA ALA A 166 -3.68 32.73 -15.08
C ALA A 166 -4.35 33.42 -16.28
N ALA A 167 -3.58 33.70 -17.33
CA ALA A 167 -4.10 34.26 -18.58
C ALA A 167 -3.73 33.36 -19.76
N GLY A 168 -4.67 33.17 -20.68
CA GLY A 168 -4.43 32.68 -22.03
C GLY A 168 -4.37 33.84 -23.02
N GLY A 169 -4.35 33.51 -24.32
CA GLY A 169 -4.28 34.52 -25.39
C GLY A 169 -5.40 35.56 -25.34
N GLY A 170 -6.62 35.15 -24.98
CA GLY A 170 -7.79 36.02 -24.86
C GLY A 170 -8.74 35.61 -23.74
N ASN A 171 -8.25 34.96 -22.69
CA ASN A 171 -9.05 34.58 -21.54
C ASN A 171 -8.24 34.70 -20.25
N THR A 172 -8.92 34.79 -19.13
CA THR A 172 -8.30 34.88 -17.80
C THR A 172 -9.05 33.96 -16.84
N CYS A 173 -8.32 33.33 -15.93
CA CYS A 173 -8.87 32.49 -14.88
C CYS A 173 -8.28 32.89 -13.52
N ALA A 174 -9.06 32.67 -12.47
CA ALA A 174 -8.64 32.83 -11.08
C ALA A 174 -9.04 31.61 -10.26
N VAL A 175 -8.17 31.21 -9.33
CA VAL A 175 -8.53 30.33 -8.23
C VAL A 175 -9.02 31.20 -7.09
N VAL A 176 -10.24 30.97 -6.60
CA VAL A 176 -10.83 31.70 -5.47
C VAL A 176 -10.71 30.89 -4.17
N SER A 177 -10.86 31.56 -3.03
CA SER A 177 -10.84 30.93 -1.71
C SER A 177 -11.78 29.72 -1.67
N GLY A 178 -11.27 28.54 -1.27
CA GLY A 178 -12.00 27.27 -1.33
C GLY A 178 -11.68 26.38 -2.54
N GLY A 179 -10.82 26.85 -3.45
CA GLY A 179 -10.31 26.03 -4.58
C GLY A 179 -11.23 26.00 -5.80
N GLU A 180 -12.32 26.77 -5.80
CA GLU A 180 -13.14 26.99 -7.01
C GLU A 180 -12.33 27.78 -8.05
N VAL A 181 -12.48 27.42 -9.32
CA VAL A 181 -11.88 28.15 -10.44
C VAL A 181 -12.96 28.93 -11.17
N LYS A 182 -12.72 30.21 -11.43
CA LYS A 182 -13.56 31.05 -12.27
C LYS A 182 -12.77 31.53 -13.47
N CYS A 183 -13.34 31.42 -14.67
CA CYS A 183 -12.73 31.85 -15.93
C CYS A 183 -13.65 32.81 -16.70
N TRP A 184 -13.05 33.74 -17.45
CA TRP A 184 -13.73 34.73 -18.28
C TRP A 184 -12.90 35.07 -19.53
N GLY A 185 -13.49 35.80 -20.47
CA GLY A 185 -12.93 36.15 -21.77
C GLY A 185 -13.44 35.25 -22.89
N ASN A 186 -12.57 34.96 -23.85
CA ASN A 186 -12.84 34.18 -25.05
C ASN A 186 -13.16 32.71 -24.73
N ASN A 187 -14.17 32.17 -25.40
CA ASN A 187 -14.59 30.77 -25.27
C ASN A 187 -14.89 30.12 -26.64
N TYR A 188 -14.33 30.62 -27.75
CA TYR A 188 -14.58 30.02 -29.07
C TYR A 188 -14.10 28.58 -29.18
N TYR A 189 -13.11 28.19 -28.39
CA TYR A 189 -12.56 26.84 -28.30
C TYR A 189 -12.90 26.16 -26.96
N GLU A 190 -13.97 26.62 -26.29
CA GLU A 190 -14.42 26.08 -25.01
C GLU A 190 -13.40 26.20 -23.87
N GLN A 191 -12.41 27.09 -24.02
CA GLN A 191 -11.29 27.24 -23.07
C GLN A 191 -11.67 27.81 -21.70
N LEU A 192 -12.92 28.23 -21.48
CA LEU A 192 -13.45 28.59 -20.17
C LEU A 192 -13.98 27.38 -19.38
N GLY A 193 -14.15 26.21 -20.01
CA GLY A 193 -14.56 24.98 -19.32
C GLY A 193 -15.96 25.05 -18.69
N LEU A 194 -16.90 25.76 -19.31
CA LEU A 194 -18.23 26.03 -18.72
C LEU A 194 -19.28 24.94 -19.01
N GLY A 195 -19.00 24.01 -19.93
CA GLY A 195 -20.00 23.03 -20.39
C GLY A 195 -21.20 23.63 -21.14
N VAL A 196 -21.10 24.91 -21.55
CA VAL A 196 -22.12 25.64 -22.32
C VAL A 196 -21.49 26.35 -23.52
N THR A 197 -22.29 26.60 -24.56
CA THR A 197 -21.85 27.11 -25.87
C THR A 197 -21.73 28.63 -25.98
N SER A 198 -21.66 29.38 -24.87
CA SER A 198 -21.39 30.82 -24.96
C SER A 198 -20.01 31.05 -25.56
N SER A 199 -19.86 31.87 -26.59
CA SER A 199 -18.58 32.10 -27.26
C SER A 199 -17.61 32.98 -26.46
N ARG A 200 -18.09 33.66 -25.41
CA ARG A 200 -17.30 34.53 -24.53
C ARG A 200 -18.04 34.87 -23.24
N ALA A 201 -17.33 35.37 -22.23
CA ALA A 201 -17.90 35.82 -20.95
C ALA A 201 -17.17 37.06 -20.41
N PHE A 202 -17.91 38.13 -20.12
CA PHE A 202 -17.37 39.40 -19.60
C PHE A 202 -17.44 39.53 -18.07
N THR A 203 -17.97 38.51 -17.41
CA THR A 203 -17.90 38.32 -15.97
C THR A 203 -17.34 36.92 -15.69
N PRO A 204 -16.56 36.74 -14.61
CA PRO A 204 -16.07 35.43 -14.19
C PRO A 204 -17.18 34.41 -14.05
N GLN A 205 -17.05 33.31 -14.79
CA GLN A 205 -17.94 32.17 -14.75
C GLN A 205 -17.25 31.03 -14.01
N THR A 206 -18.00 30.34 -13.16
CA THR A 206 -17.52 29.12 -12.51
C THR A 206 -17.22 28.06 -13.56
N VAL A 207 -15.97 27.61 -13.63
CA VAL A 207 -15.59 26.44 -14.41
C VAL A 207 -16.40 25.26 -13.89
N ILE A 208 -16.96 24.44 -14.78
CA ILE A 208 -17.86 23.37 -14.37
C ILE A 208 -17.21 22.52 -13.27
N SER A 209 -17.90 22.42 -12.14
CA SER A 209 -17.52 21.47 -11.11
C SER A 209 -18.18 20.15 -11.47
N ALA A 210 -17.40 19.19 -11.97
CA ALA A 210 -17.91 17.90 -12.36
C ALA A 210 -17.96 16.97 -11.15
N ILE A 211 -19.13 16.37 -10.89
CA ILE A 211 -19.24 15.26 -9.94
C ILE A 211 -18.46 14.05 -10.45
N PRO A 212 -17.95 13.18 -9.56
CA PRO A 212 -17.28 11.95 -9.98
C PRO A 212 -18.26 10.99 -10.66
N ASP A 213 -17.74 10.06 -11.47
CA ASP A 213 -18.50 8.90 -11.90
C ASP A 213 -18.78 7.96 -10.70
N ALA A 214 -19.70 7.01 -10.89
CA ALA A 214 -19.97 6.00 -9.88
C ALA A 214 -18.72 5.11 -9.65
N PRO A 215 -18.37 4.80 -8.38
CA PRO A 215 -17.31 3.85 -8.06
C PRO A 215 -17.56 2.45 -8.64
N ASN A 216 -16.47 1.70 -8.89
CA ASN A 216 -16.58 0.30 -9.31
C ASN A 216 -16.70 -0.59 -8.07
N ILE A 217 -17.87 -1.20 -7.87
CA ILE A 217 -18.15 -2.05 -6.71
C ILE A 217 -17.33 -3.34 -6.77
N GLY A 218 -16.73 -3.72 -5.65
CA GLY A 218 -16.07 -5.01 -5.44
C GLY A 218 -16.89 -5.92 -4.52
N PRO A 219 -16.33 -7.04 -4.06
CA PRO A 219 -17.06 -7.98 -3.23
C PRO A 219 -17.32 -7.42 -1.83
N ALA A 220 -18.52 -7.70 -1.31
CA ALA A 220 -18.91 -7.43 0.06
C ALA A 220 -19.04 -8.73 0.86
N ASP A 221 -18.52 -8.70 2.09
CA ASP A 221 -18.66 -9.78 3.08
C ASP A 221 -19.09 -9.19 4.43
N GLY A 222 -19.53 -10.01 5.38
CA GLY A 222 -19.97 -9.49 6.66
C GLY A 222 -19.91 -10.47 7.82
N ALA A 223 -19.65 -9.94 9.01
CA ALA A 223 -19.58 -10.68 10.25
C ALA A 223 -19.94 -9.80 11.46
N ASN A 224 -20.53 -10.41 12.49
CA ASN A 224 -20.89 -9.77 13.76
C ASN A 224 -21.71 -8.48 13.56
N GLY A 225 -22.64 -8.51 12.60
CA GLY A 225 -23.45 -7.36 12.23
C GLY A 225 -22.70 -6.20 11.56
N VAL A 226 -21.52 -6.46 10.99
CA VAL A 226 -20.74 -5.51 10.20
C VAL A 226 -20.53 -6.06 8.79
N GLY A 227 -20.82 -5.28 7.75
CA GLY A 227 -20.50 -5.58 6.36
C GLY A 227 -19.26 -4.80 5.90
N LYS A 228 -18.26 -5.46 5.31
CA LYS A 228 -17.11 -4.83 4.66
C LYS A 228 -17.35 -4.76 3.15
N VAL A 229 -17.46 -3.54 2.64
CA VAL A 229 -17.73 -3.26 1.22
C VAL A 229 -16.44 -2.84 0.54
N ARG A 230 -15.94 -3.67 -0.40
CA ARG A 230 -14.76 -3.35 -1.23
C ARG A 230 -15.19 -2.65 -2.52
N PHE A 231 -14.35 -1.77 -3.05
CA PHE A 231 -14.59 -1.00 -4.27
C PHE A 231 -13.28 -0.38 -4.76
N SER A 232 -13.24 0.08 -6.00
CA SER A 232 -12.18 0.96 -6.50
C SER A 232 -12.74 2.35 -6.84
N PRO A 233 -11.92 3.41 -6.80
CA PRO A 233 -12.30 4.73 -7.28
C PRO A 233 -12.83 4.69 -8.74
N PRO A 234 -13.71 5.63 -9.12
CA PRO A 234 -14.11 5.80 -10.51
C PRO A 234 -12.93 6.22 -11.40
N SER A 235 -13.03 5.91 -12.70
CA SER A 235 -12.03 6.32 -13.70
C SER A 235 -12.01 7.85 -13.90
N TYR A 236 -13.16 8.50 -13.74
CA TYR A 236 -13.28 9.96 -13.74
C TYR A 236 -13.69 10.45 -12.35
N GLN A 237 -12.80 11.20 -11.71
CA GLN A 237 -13.01 11.71 -10.34
C GLN A 237 -13.71 13.08 -10.31
N GLY A 238 -14.10 13.61 -11.46
CA GLY A 238 -14.63 14.96 -11.56
C GLY A 238 -13.53 16.04 -11.58
N SER A 239 -13.92 17.27 -11.25
CA SER A 239 -13.05 18.46 -11.29
C SER A 239 -12.15 18.60 -10.05
N GLN A 240 -12.40 17.82 -9.00
CA GLN A 240 -11.65 17.83 -7.75
C GLN A 240 -11.47 16.40 -7.21
N LEU A 241 -10.46 16.22 -6.35
CA LEU A 241 -10.19 14.94 -5.71
C LEU A 241 -11.40 14.46 -4.91
N ILE A 242 -11.62 13.15 -4.91
CA ILE A 242 -12.62 12.52 -4.06
C ILE A 242 -12.19 12.67 -2.59
N ASP A 243 -13.07 13.23 -1.77
CA ASP A 243 -12.80 13.49 -0.35
C ASP A 243 -13.44 12.43 0.58
N THR A 244 -14.53 11.80 0.15
CA THR A 244 -15.19 10.71 0.89
C THR A 244 -15.98 9.78 -0.04
N TYR A 245 -16.22 8.58 0.46
CA TYR A 245 -17.18 7.62 -0.11
C TYR A 245 -18.28 7.32 0.90
N ARG A 246 -19.46 6.92 0.40
CA ARG A 246 -20.58 6.42 1.20
C ARG A 246 -21.01 5.06 0.69
N ALA A 247 -20.99 4.05 1.55
CA ALA A 247 -21.58 2.75 1.28
C ALA A 247 -23.01 2.70 1.85
N THR A 248 -23.95 2.19 1.08
CA THR A 248 -25.37 2.04 1.46
C THR A 248 -25.79 0.59 1.27
N CYS A 249 -26.18 -0.10 2.36
CA CYS A 249 -26.61 -1.49 2.33
C CYS A 249 -28.13 -1.63 2.40
N SER A 250 -28.68 -2.46 1.53
CA SER A 250 -30.10 -2.78 1.40
C SER A 250 -30.35 -4.27 1.64
N PRO A 251 -31.43 -4.66 2.34
CA PRO A 251 -32.55 -3.82 2.81
C PRO A 251 -32.21 -2.99 4.05
N GLY A 252 -32.99 -1.93 4.32
CA GLY A 252 -32.87 -1.10 5.53
C GLY A 252 -32.08 0.21 5.36
N GLY A 253 -31.35 0.38 4.25
CA GLY A 253 -30.68 1.65 3.91
C GLY A 253 -29.59 2.04 4.91
N VAL A 254 -28.92 1.06 5.53
CA VAL A 254 -27.87 1.33 6.52
C VAL A 254 -26.64 1.89 5.79
N THR A 255 -26.13 3.03 6.25
CA THR A 255 -25.02 3.71 5.58
C THR A 255 -23.78 3.80 6.47
N ALA A 256 -22.61 3.83 5.84
CA ALA A 256 -21.35 4.24 6.46
C ALA A 256 -20.50 5.02 5.46
N THR A 257 -19.63 5.90 5.96
CA THR A 257 -18.70 6.67 5.14
C THR A 257 -17.26 6.29 5.44
N GLY A 258 -16.37 6.54 4.48
CA GLY A 258 -14.93 6.32 4.63
C GLY A 258 -14.15 6.98 3.49
N SER A 259 -12.87 7.25 3.72
CA SER A 259 -11.99 7.89 2.72
C SER A 259 -11.37 6.91 1.71
N ALA A 260 -11.47 5.61 1.96
CA ALA A 260 -10.90 4.57 1.10
C ALA A 260 -11.63 3.23 1.26
N SER A 261 -11.33 2.30 0.36
CA SER A 261 -11.80 0.92 0.42
C SER A 261 -10.97 0.08 1.40
N PRO A 262 -11.59 -0.85 2.18
CA PRO A 262 -13.02 -1.11 2.30
C PRO A 262 -13.75 -0.18 3.29
N ILE A 263 -15.05 0.06 3.08
CA ILE A 263 -15.93 0.68 4.08
C ILE A 263 -16.58 -0.39 4.95
N SER A 264 -16.57 -0.18 6.28
CA SER A 264 -17.25 -1.07 7.24
C SER A 264 -18.62 -0.49 7.65
N VAL A 265 -19.69 -1.15 7.26
CA VAL A 265 -21.09 -0.80 7.57
C VAL A 265 -21.56 -1.60 8.77
N SER A 266 -21.67 -0.97 9.94
CA SER A 266 -22.15 -1.60 11.18
C SER A 266 -23.66 -1.54 11.35
N GLY A 267 -24.22 -2.42 12.18
CA GLY A 267 -25.65 -2.43 12.52
C GLY A 267 -26.50 -3.30 11.58
N LEU A 268 -25.87 -4.19 10.82
CA LEU A 268 -26.55 -5.15 9.97
C LEU A 268 -27.05 -6.34 10.79
N SER A 269 -28.21 -6.89 10.44
CA SER A 269 -28.75 -8.10 11.06
C SER A 269 -28.04 -9.34 10.55
N THR A 270 -27.80 -10.31 11.42
CA THR A 270 -27.18 -11.58 11.03
C THR A 270 -28.15 -12.60 10.40
N SER A 271 -29.42 -12.22 10.25
CA SER A 271 -30.48 -13.05 9.64
C SER A 271 -31.00 -12.51 8.31
N VAL A 272 -30.40 -11.42 7.81
CA VAL A 272 -30.85 -10.71 6.60
C VAL A 272 -29.73 -10.71 5.57
N SER A 273 -30.07 -11.02 4.33
CA SER A 273 -29.14 -10.90 3.20
C SER A 273 -29.15 -9.46 2.69
N TYR A 274 -27.96 -8.90 2.50
CA TYR A 274 -27.74 -7.52 2.06
C TYR A 274 -26.98 -7.46 0.74
N THR A 275 -27.27 -6.42 -0.05
CA THR A 275 -26.38 -5.91 -1.10
C THR A 275 -26.03 -4.45 -0.77
N CYS A 276 -24.85 -3.99 -1.15
CA CYS A 276 -24.45 -2.60 -0.89
C CYS A 276 -24.01 -1.89 -2.17
N THR A 277 -24.31 -0.59 -2.27
CA THR A 277 -23.79 0.32 -3.29
C THR A 277 -22.81 1.31 -2.67
N VAL A 278 -21.97 1.93 -3.48
CA VAL A 278 -21.05 2.99 -3.04
C VAL A 278 -21.19 4.21 -3.95
N ALA A 279 -21.23 5.41 -3.36
CA ALA A 279 -21.10 6.69 -4.07
C ALA A 279 -19.82 7.41 -3.63
N ALA A 280 -19.20 8.16 -4.54
CA ALA A 280 -18.07 9.05 -4.28
C ALA A 280 -18.56 10.48 -4.09
N HIS A 281 -17.82 11.28 -3.32
CA HIS A 281 -18.06 12.69 -3.14
C HIS A 281 -16.80 13.49 -3.47
N ASN A 282 -16.99 14.61 -4.15
CA ASN A 282 -16.00 15.68 -4.25
C ASN A 282 -16.70 17.02 -3.95
N ALA A 283 -16.00 18.15 -4.06
CA ALA A 283 -16.64 19.44 -3.78
C ALA A 283 -17.78 19.83 -4.76
N ALA A 284 -17.90 19.16 -5.91
CA ALA A 284 -19.05 19.33 -6.81
C ALA A 284 -20.30 18.61 -6.28
N GLY A 285 -20.14 17.57 -5.46
CA GLY A 285 -21.20 16.80 -4.85
C GLY A 285 -21.01 15.28 -4.95
N TRP A 286 -22.10 14.55 -4.75
CA TRP A 286 -22.14 13.09 -4.79
C TRP A 286 -22.29 12.56 -6.22
N SER A 287 -21.55 11.51 -6.55
CA SER A 287 -21.75 10.71 -7.75
C SER A 287 -23.08 9.96 -7.71
N ALA A 288 -23.45 9.36 -8.84
CA ALA A 288 -24.41 8.26 -8.84
C ALA A 288 -23.90 7.08 -7.98
N GLU A 289 -24.81 6.26 -7.47
CA GLU A 289 -24.48 5.02 -6.76
C GLU A 289 -23.92 3.98 -7.73
N SER A 290 -22.95 3.17 -7.27
CA SER A 290 -22.43 2.02 -8.02
C SER A 290 -23.53 0.98 -8.29
N SER A 291 -23.22 0.00 -9.15
CA SER A 291 -23.99 -1.24 -9.15
C SER A 291 -23.98 -1.90 -7.75
N PRO A 292 -25.01 -2.69 -7.39
CA PRO A 292 -25.01 -3.42 -6.12
C PRO A 292 -23.89 -4.47 -6.06
N SER A 293 -23.31 -4.66 -4.89
CA SER A 293 -22.38 -5.75 -4.60
C SER A 293 -23.04 -7.13 -4.76
N ASN A 294 -22.25 -8.20 -4.64
CA ASN A 294 -22.81 -9.51 -4.35
C ASN A 294 -23.65 -9.47 -3.06
N ALA A 295 -24.64 -10.36 -2.98
CA ALA A 295 -25.41 -10.54 -1.76
C ALA A 295 -24.54 -11.21 -0.68
N PHE A 296 -24.69 -10.77 0.57
CA PHE A 296 -24.05 -11.38 1.74
C PHE A 296 -24.93 -11.27 2.99
N THR A 297 -24.83 -12.25 3.88
CA THR A 297 -25.52 -12.23 5.19
C THR A 297 -24.44 -12.17 6.28
N PRO A 298 -24.42 -11.13 7.15
CA PRO A 298 -23.44 -11.06 8.22
C PRO A 298 -23.52 -12.29 9.15
N ILE A 299 -22.42 -13.02 9.33
CA ILE A 299 -22.39 -14.21 10.20
C ILE A 299 -22.00 -13.87 11.65
N ASN A 300 -22.59 -14.53 12.65
CA ASN A 300 -22.13 -14.42 14.04
C ASN A 300 -20.84 -15.26 14.23
N LYS A 301 -19.67 -14.62 14.35
CA LYS A 301 -18.36 -15.29 14.52
C LYS A 301 -18.15 -15.97 15.88
N ASN A 302 -19.17 -16.00 16.75
CA ASN A 302 -19.07 -16.62 18.08
C ASN A 302 -19.48 -18.11 18.13
N GLN A 303 -19.71 -18.77 16.99
CA GLN A 303 -20.05 -20.20 16.99
C GLN A 303 -18.79 -21.08 17.06
N ARG A 304 -18.64 -21.78 18.19
CA ARG A 304 -17.65 -22.85 18.38
C ARG A 304 -18.04 -24.06 17.53
N VAL A 305 -17.11 -24.57 16.72
CA VAL A 305 -17.29 -25.79 15.91
C VAL A 305 -16.75 -26.99 16.69
N PHE A 306 -17.58 -28.02 16.87
CA PHE A 306 -17.16 -29.30 17.44
C PHE A 306 -17.03 -30.34 16.33
N VAL A 307 -15.86 -30.99 16.25
CA VAL A 307 -15.60 -32.12 15.34
C VAL A 307 -15.50 -33.39 16.19
N SER A 308 -16.30 -34.42 15.86
CA SER A 308 -16.22 -35.74 16.51
C SER A 308 -16.39 -36.84 15.46
N ALA A 309 -15.47 -37.80 15.39
CA ALA A 309 -15.61 -39.01 14.57
C ALA A 309 -16.13 -40.17 15.43
N ALA A 310 -17.16 -40.89 14.96
CA ALA A 310 -17.70 -42.07 15.62
C ALA A 310 -16.97 -43.33 15.15
N SER A 311 -16.65 -44.25 16.08
CA SER A 311 -16.06 -45.56 15.77
C SER A 311 -17.15 -46.52 15.27
N GLY A 312 -17.06 -46.92 14.01
CA GLY A 312 -17.85 -48.02 13.45
C GLY A 312 -17.04 -48.69 12.35
N ASN A 313 -16.86 -50.00 12.47
CA ASN A 313 -16.11 -50.80 11.51
C ASN A 313 -16.71 -50.62 10.11
N ASP A 314 -15.82 -50.40 9.14
CA ASP A 314 -16.01 -50.46 7.68
C ASP A 314 -16.67 -49.29 6.92
N ALA A 315 -16.74 -48.07 7.47
CA ALA A 315 -16.94 -46.87 6.65
C ALA A 315 -16.33 -45.61 7.29
N ASN A 316 -15.34 -45.00 6.62
CA ASN A 316 -14.75 -43.72 7.00
C ASN A 316 -15.83 -42.63 7.03
N THR A 317 -16.21 -42.16 8.22
CA THR A 317 -17.13 -41.02 8.37
C THR A 317 -16.60 -39.97 9.34
N VAL A 318 -16.72 -38.69 8.94
CA VAL A 318 -16.44 -37.52 9.78
C VAL A 318 -17.78 -36.85 10.07
N SER A 319 -18.08 -36.57 11.34
CA SER A 319 -19.26 -35.82 11.75
C SER A 319 -18.87 -34.44 12.29
N VAL A 320 -19.51 -33.40 11.78
CA VAL A 320 -19.33 -32.02 12.23
C VAL A 320 -20.61 -31.53 12.87
N CYS A 321 -20.52 -30.99 14.07
CA CYS A 321 -21.67 -30.52 14.83
C CYS A 321 -21.52 -29.01 15.11
N ALA A 322 -22.52 -28.23 14.72
CA ALA A 322 -22.72 -26.89 15.26
C ALA A 322 -23.45 -27.02 16.60
N ALA A 323 -23.13 -26.16 17.57
CA ALA A 323 -23.70 -26.22 18.93
C ALA A 323 -25.24 -26.15 19.00
N SER A 324 -25.91 -25.82 17.89
CA SER A 324 -27.37 -25.66 17.79
C SER A 324 -28.02 -26.41 16.62
N ALA A 325 -27.34 -27.38 15.98
CA ALA A 325 -27.89 -28.16 14.86
C ALA A 325 -27.54 -29.66 14.94
N PRO A 326 -28.36 -30.57 14.38
CA PRO A 326 -28.07 -32.00 14.38
C PRO A 326 -26.82 -32.32 13.55
N CYS A 327 -26.01 -33.28 14.04
CA CYS A 327 -24.76 -33.67 13.39
C CYS A 327 -25.03 -34.30 12.00
N ARG A 328 -24.23 -33.94 11.00
CA ARG A 328 -24.26 -34.55 9.66
C ARG A 328 -23.08 -35.51 9.49
N THR A 329 -23.34 -36.70 8.96
CA THR A 329 -22.36 -37.78 8.72
C THR A 329 -22.01 -37.85 7.24
N PHE A 330 -20.74 -37.87 6.86
CA PHE A 330 -20.30 -37.92 5.46
C PHE A 330 -19.48 -39.19 5.18
N GLY A 331 -19.76 -39.90 4.08
CA GLY A 331 -18.96 -41.04 3.60
C GLY A 331 -17.74 -40.61 2.77
N ALA A 332 -16.86 -41.57 2.46
CA ALA A 332 -15.54 -41.37 1.84
C ALA A 332 -15.57 -40.79 0.39
N ALA A 333 -15.89 -39.49 0.18
CA ALA A 333 -15.71 -38.80 -1.13
C ALA A 333 -15.73 -37.20 -1.21
N ALA A 334 -14.91 -36.46 -2.06
CA ALA A 334 -14.50 -35.00 -2.38
C ALA A 334 -13.21 -34.18 -1.83
N SER A 335 -13.20 -32.83 -1.78
CA SER A 335 -12.15 -31.94 -1.19
C SER A 335 -12.79 -30.62 -0.72
N VAL A 336 -12.25 -29.89 0.28
CA VAL A 336 -12.96 -28.75 0.94
C VAL A 336 -12.14 -27.45 0.98
N THR A 337 -12.78 -26.35 0.54
CA THR A 337 -12.32 -24.95 0.65
C THR A 337 -13.17 -24.23 1.70
N LEU A 338 -12.54 -23.53 2.66
CA LEU A 338 -13.23 -22.93 3.81
C LEU A 338 -13.45 -21.43 3.68
N SER A 339 -14.55 -21.00 3.04
CA SER A 339 -15.03 -19.62 3.17
C SER A 339 -16.07 -19.52 4.28
N GLY A 340 -15.80 -18.72 5.32
CA GLY A 340 -16.84 -18.16 6.18
C GLY A 340 -18.00 -19.07 6.64
N GLY A 341 -17.75 -19.92 7.64
CA GLY A 341 -18.75 -20.22 8.68
C GLY A 341 -19.96 -21.13 8.37
N GLU A 342 -20.01 -21.84 7.23
CA GLU A 342 -20.95 -22.96 7.04
C GLU A 342 -20.20 -24.23 6.61
N VAL A 343 -20.47 -25.35 7.29
CA VAL A 343 -19.83 -26.64 6.99
C VAL A 343 -20.67 -27.40 5.98
N VAL A 344 -20.15 -27.53 4.77
CA VAL A 344 -20.52 -28.59 3.84
C VAL A 344 -19.23 -29.35 3.50
N ALA A 345 -19.10 -30.58 4.00
CA ALA A 345 -17.94 -31.43 3.77
C ALA A 345 -18.25 -32.53 2.77
N LEU A 346 -17.33 -32.77 1.86
CA LEU A 346 -17.19 -34.01 1.09
C LEU A 346 -15.65 -34.21 0.92
N ALA A 347 -15.05 -35.38 1.32
CA ALA A 347 -13.71 -35.80 0.83
C ALA A 347 -13.36 -37.27 0.36
N SER A 348 -12.77 -37.46 -0.87
CA SER A 348 -12.55 -38.66 -1.76
C SER A 348 -11.10 -38.62 -2.18
N GLY A 349 -10.45 -39.79 -2.26
CA GLY A 349 -9.15 -39.93 -2.91
C GLY A 349 -9.14 -39.51 -4.39
N GLU A 350 -8.00 -39.28 -5.03
CA GLU A 350 -6.60 -39.57 -4.70
C GLU A 350 -5.77 -38.28 -4.53
N TYR A 351 -4.85 -38.27 -3.55
CA TYR A 351 -3.79 -37.27 -3.32
C TYR A 351 -4.19 -35.77 -3.43
N GLY A 352 -4.68 -35.16 -2.35
CA GLY A 352 -4.84 -33.70 -2.30
C GLY A 352 -4.92 -33.12 -0.87
N PRO A 353 -4.24 -31.99 -0.57
CA PRO A 353 -4.30 -31.33 0.73
C PRO A 353 -5.62 -30.56 0.97
N VAL A 354 -6.00 -30.36 2.23
CA VAL A 354 -7.10 -29.46 2.63
C VAL A 354 -6.56 -28.03 2.73
N THR A 355 -7.06 -27.10 1.89
CA THR A 355 -6.61 -25.69 1.87
C THR A 355 -7.51 -24.78 2.73
N LEU A 356 -6.92 -24.12 3.72
CA LEU A 356 -7.61 -23.15 4.59
C LEU A 356 -7.47 -21.72 4.02
N ILE A 357 -8.59 -21.02 3.76
CA ILE A 357 -8.60 -19.65 3.17
C ILE A 357 -9.07 -18.55 4.15
N ASP A 358 -9.26 -18.88 5.44
CA ASP A 358 -9.66 -17.95 6.50
C ASP A 358 -8.99 -18.28 7.85
N SER A 359 -8.91 -17.31 8.77
CA SER A 359 -8.37 -17.52 10.14
C SER A 359 -9.26 -18.47 10.96
N ILE A 360 -8.73 -19.65 11.29
CA ILE A 360 -9.49 -20.73 11.94
C ILE A 360 -8.81 -21.13 13.25
N ALA A 361 -9.61 -21.20 14.31
CA ALA A 361 -9.19 -21.75 15.59
C ALA A 361 -10.01 -23.02 15.93
N LEU A 362 -9.33 -24.17 16.00
CA LEU A 362 -9.91 -25.38 16.58
C LEU A 362 -9.47 -25.47 18.05
N ILE A 363 -10.41 -25.22 18.96
CA ILE A 363 -10.14 -25.15 20.40
C ILE A 363 -11.01 -26.19 21.11
N ALA A 364 -10.39 -27.18 21.75
CA ALA A 364 -11.09 -28.04 22.69
C ALA A 364 -11.43 -27.26 23.98
N ALA A 365 -12.66 -27.38 24.47
CA ALA A 365 -13.04 -26.76 25.73
C ALA A 365 -12.23 -27.38 26.90
N PRO A 366 -11.92 -26.62 27.96
CA PRO A 366 -11.22 -27.14 29.13
C PRO A 366 -11.95 -28.38 29.70
N GLY A 367 -11.26 -29.51 29.80
CA GLY A 367 -11.82 -30.77 30.30
C GLY A 367 -12.48 -31.68 29.25
N ILE A 368 -12.62 -31.24 27.99
CA ILE A 368 -13.15 -32.06 26.89
C ILE A 368 -12.01 -32.52 25.99
N ARG A 369 -11.90 -33.83 25.72
CA ARG A 369 -11.02 -34.36 24.67
C ARG A 369 -11.73 -34.25 23.32
N ALA A 370 -11.31 -33.33 22.47
CA ALA A 370 -11.70 -33.31 21.06
C ALA A 370 -10.70 -34.16 20.26
N SER A 371 -11.18 -35.13 19.48
CA SER A 371 -10.32 -35.99 18.65
C SER A 371 -10.56 -35.82 17.16
N ILE A 372 -9.47 -35.73 16.39
CA ILE A 372 -9.48 -35.78 14.92
C ILE A 372 -8.91 -37.14 14.52
N THR A 373 -9.73 -37.99 13.89
CA THR A 373 -9.28 -39.30 13.41
C THR A 373 -9.03 -39.24 11.90
N ALA A 374 -7.85 -39.67 11.44
CA ALA A 374 -7.51 -39.69 10.01
C ALA A 374 -7.01 -41.08 9.56
N THR A 375 -7.56 -41.58 8.46
CA THR A 375 -7.26 -42.88 7.87
C THR A 375 -6.49 -42.69 6.54
N SER A 376 -5.16 -42.59 6.67
CA SER A 376 -4.16 -42.44 5.59
C SER A 376 -4.17 -41.13 4.77
N GLY A 377 -3.00 -40.47 4.68
CA GLY A 377 -2.73 -39.39 3.71
C GLY A 377 -3.33 -38.01 4.00
N ALA A 378 -3.53 -37.63 5.27
CA ALA A 378 -4.13 -36.35 5.62
C ALA A 378 -3.10 -35.20 5.61
N ALA A 379 -3.36 -34.12 4.89
CA ALA A 379 -2.59 -32.89 4.97
C ALA A 379 -3.51 -31.70 5.25
N VAL A 380 -3.23 -30.95 6.31
CA VAL A 380 -3.79 -29.61 6.56
C VAL A 380 -2.82 -28.63 5.94
N VAL A 381 -3.20 -27.93 4.87
CA VAL A 381 -2.34 -26.97 4.18
C VAL A 381 -2.99 -25.59 4.24
N ILE A 382 -2.16 -24.58 4.53
CA ILE A 382 -2.56 -23.17 4.56
C ILE A 382 -1.77 -22.49 3.45
N ASP A 383 -2.44 -21.92 2.45
CA ASP A 383 -1.81 -21.41 1.21
C ASP A 383 -2.17 -19.93 0.92
N GLU A 384 -2.60 -19.18 1.94
CA GLU A 384 -3.09 -17.80 1.80
C GLU A 384 -2.32 -16.83 2.71
N GLU A 385 -2.20 -15.58 2.27
CA GLU A 385 -1.47 -14.51 2.98
C GLU A 385 -2.30 -13.89 4.12
N ASP A 386 -1.64 -13.54 5.21
CA ASP A 386 -2.17 -12.90 6.43
C ASP A 386 -3.16 -13.72 7.28
N ILE A 387 -3.05 -15.06 7.26
CA ILE A 387 -3.92 -15.96 8.05
C ILE A 387 -3.31 -16.35 9.40
N ALA A 388 -4.13 -16.41 10.45
CA ALA A 388 -3.79 -17.01 11.74
C ALA A 388 -4.55 -18.34 11.97
N VAL A 389 -3.80 -19.44 12.17
CA VAL A 389 -4.35 -20.77 12.51
C VAL A 389 -3.91 -21.19 13.90
N ALA A 390 -4.86 -21.64 14.72
CA ALA A 390 -4.61 -22.12 16.08
C ALA A 390 -5.27 -23.48 16.34
N LEU A 391 -4.45 -24.50 16.60
CA LEU A 391 -4.84 -25.82 17.08
C LEU A 391 -4.57 -25.87 18.59
N ARG A 392 -5.62 -25.93 19.42
CA ARG A 392 -5.46 -25.91 20.88
C ARG A 392 -6.21 -27.03 21.59
N GLY A 393 -5.49 -27.82 22.39
CA GLY A 393 -6.09 -28.84 23.26
C GLY A 393 -6.58 -30.10 22.55
N LEU A 394 -6.10 -30.38 21.33
CA LEU A 394 -6.65 -31.43 20.46
C LEU A 394 -5.93 -32.77 20.63
N SER A 395 -6.64 -33.88 20.48
CA SER A 395 -6.07 -35.23 20.34
C SER A 395 -6.20 -35.71 18.89
N ILE A 396 -5.16 -35.56 18.08
CA ILE A 396 -5.15 -35.95 16.67
C ILE A 396 -4.64 -37.40 16.56
N VAL A 397 -5.51 -38.32 16.16
CA VAL A 397 -5.28 -39.77 16.19
C VAL A 397 -5.33 -40.36 14.79
N GLY A 398 -4.20 -40.82 14.26
CA GLY A 398 -4.15 -41.58 13.01
C GLY A 398 -4.49 -43.06 13.23
N ALA A 399 -4.90 -43.72 12.16
CA ALA A 399 -4.94 -45.19 12.05
C ALA A 399 -3.88 -45.72 11.05
N GLY A 400 -2.75 -45.00 10.91
CA GLY A 400 -1.72 -45.22 9.88
C GLY A 400 -1.64 -44.09 8.85
N GLY A 401 -0.61 -44.15 7.98
CA GLY A 401 -0.33 -43.15 6.93
C GLY A 401 0.32 -41.86 7.45
N SER A 402 0.42 -40.84 6.59
CA SER A 402 1.14 -39.58 6.92
C SER A 402 0.19 -38.43 7.29
N LEU A 403 0.59 -37.61 8.26
CA LEU A 403 -0.05 -36.33 8.61
C LEU A 403 0.87 -35.16 8.24
N GLY A 404 0.43 -34.26 7.37
CA GLY A 404 1.08 -32.98 7.10
C GLY A 404 0.34 -31.82 7.76
N VAL A 405 1.06 -30.91 8.42
CA VAL A 405 0.54 -29.59 8.84
C VAL A 405 1.41 -28.53 8.18
N GLY A 406 0.91 -27.93 7.10
CA GLY A 406 1.58 -27.06 6.14
C GLY A 406 1.15 -25.59 6.25
N MET A 407 2.06 -24.63 6.13
CA MET A 407 1.76 -23.22 5.85
C MET A 407 2.74 -22.64 4.85
N TYR A 408 2.26 -22.14 3.71
CA TYR A 408 3.06 -21.69 2.56
C TYR A 408 2.87 -20.20 2.21
N GLY A 409 2.07 -19.47 3.01
CA GLY A 409 1.85 -18.01 2.91
C GLY A 409 2.26 -17.25 4.20
N ALA A 410 2.30 -15.92 4.14
CA ALA A 410 2.58 -15.07 5.30
C ALA A 410 1.49 -15.28 6.38
N GLY A 411 1.86 -15.47 7.66
CA GLY A 411 0.84 -15.77 8.68
C GLY A 411 1.33 -16.23 10.04
N ARG A 412 0.42 -16.82 10.83
CA ARG A 412 0.71 -17.40 12.16
C ARG A 412 0.15 -18.81 12.30
N LEU A 413 1.00 -19.77 12.67
CA LEU A 413 0.59 -21.13 13.04
C LEU A 413 0.87 -21.39 14.52
N SER A 414 -0.16 -21.75 15.29
CA SER A 414 -0.10 -22.07 16.72
C SER A 414 -0.62 -23.47 16.97
N ILE A 415 0.22 -24.38 17.50
CA ILE A 415 -0.14 -25.73 17.92
C ILE A 415 0.15 -25.83 19.41
N GLU A 416 -0.88 -25.79 20.25
CA GLU A 416 -0.71 -25.72 21.70
C GLU A 416 -1.51 -26.79 22.42
N ARG A 417 -0.90 -27.46 23.41
CA ARG A 417 -1.58 -28.47 24.25
C ARG A 417 -2.19 -29.62 23.44
N CYS A 418 -1.57 -29.99 22.32
CA CYS A 418 -2.08 -31.04 21.42
C CYS A 418 -1.40 -32.41 21.66
N GLN A 419 -2.09 -33.50 21.32
CA GLN A 419 -1.57 -34.86 21.30
C GLN A 419 -1.78 -35.45 19.91
N ILE A 420 -0.71 -35.59 19.12
CA ILE A 420 -0.71 -36.17 17.78
C ILE A 420 -0.12 -37.58 17.88
N HIS A 421 -0.85 -38.61 17.51
CA HIS A 421 -0.37 -40.00 17.55
C HIS A 421 -1.08 -40.91 16.56
N GLY A 422 -0.59 -42.13 16.34
CA GLY A 422 -1.27 -43.13 15.50
C GLY A 422 -1.03 -42.98 13.99
N PHE A 423 -0.18 -42.04 13.57
CA PHE A 423 0.26 -41.91 12.19
C PHE A 423 1.58 -42.67 11.96
N THR A 424 1.77 -43.18 10.74
CA THR A 424 3.05 -43.67 10.26
C THR A 424 4.04 -42.51 10.19
N ASP A 425 3.67 -41.40 9.54
CA ASP A 425 4.53 -40.22 9.44
C ASP A 425 3.80 -38.96 9.94
N VAL A 426 4.52 -38.03 10.57
CA VAL A 426 4.00 -36.72 10.95
C VAL A 426 5.00 -35.65 10.53
N GLY A 427 4.57 -34.76 9.65
CA GLY A 427 5.32 -33.61 9.17
C GLY A 427 4.62 -32.31 9.60
N ILE A 428 5.34 -31.42 10.27
CA ILE A 428 4.92 -30.01 10.39
C ILE A 428 5.81 -29.22 9.44
N LEU A 429 5.25 -28.71 8.35
CA LEU A 429 5.95 -27.98 7.31
C LEU A 429 5.50 -26.52 7.32
N VAL A 430 6.44 -25.59 7.40
CA VAL A 430 6.15 -24.16 7.24
C VAL A 430 7.16 -23.61 6.27
N ASP A 431 6.70 -22.95 5.20
CA ASP A 431 7.52 -22.48 4.09
C ASP A 431 7.02 -21.13 3.56
N ALA A 432 7.21 -20.08 4.38
CA ALA A 432 6.80 -18.69 4.09
C ALA A 432 7.21 -17.74 5.23
N PRO A 433 7.10 -16.40 5.07
CA PRO A 433 7.37 -15.48 6.16
C PRO A 433 6.30 -15.53 7.26
N ALA A 434 6.36 -16.57 8.09
CA ALA A 434 5.34 -16.85 9.09
C ALA A 434 5.90 -17.05 10.50
N GLN A 435 5.05 -16.83 11.51
CA GLN A 435 5.36 -17.07 12.91
C GLN A 435 4.79 -18.41 13.36
N VAL A 436 5.65 -19.29 13.85
CA VAL A 436 5.27 -20.64 14.30
C VAL A 436 5.39 -20.73 15.81
N THR A 437 4.36 -21.21 16.49
CA THR A 437 4.39 -21.56 17.91
C THR A 437 3.93 -23.01 18.09
N ILE A 438 4.78 -23.85 18.68
CA ILE A 438 4.43 -25.22 19.07
C ILE A 438 4.69 -25.36 20.56
N ALA A 439 3.65 -25.40 21.38
CA ALA A 439 3.79 -25.46 22.84
C ALA A 439 3.03 -26.64 23.46
N ASP A 440 3.58 -27.24 24.51
CA ASP A 440 2.89 -28.26 25.33
C ASP A 440 2.31 -29.41 24.52
N THR A 441 2.98 -29.77 23.42
CA THR A 441 2.45 -30.66 22.40
C THR A 441 3.22 -31.98 22.36
N LEU A 442 2.49 -33.08 22.23
CA LEU A 442 3.05 -34.40 22.00
C LEU A 442 2.84 -34.78 20.53
N VAL A 443 3.91 -35.19 19.86
CA VAL A 443 3.88 -35.76 18.51
C VAL A 443 4.48 -37.16 18.58
N ARG A 444 3.70 -38.17 18.21
CA ARG A 444 4.11 -39.57 18.14
C ARG A 444 3.83 -40.13 16.75
N ASN A 445 4.82 -40.78 16.15
CA ASN A 445 4.63 -41.49 14.88
C ASN A 445 5.31 -42.87 14.92
N SER A 446 4.82 -43.81 14.12
CA SER A 446 5.30 -45.21 14.10
C SER A 446 6.20 -45.54 12.91
N GLY A 447 6.31 -44.63 11.95
CA GLY A 447 7.03 -44.79 10.69
C GLY A 447 8.29 -43.94 10.59
N ASN A 448 8.67 -43.66 9.35
CA ASN A 448 10.01 -43.21 9.03
C ASN A 448 10.21 -41.71 9.15
N TYR A 449 9.17 -40.88 9.08
CA TYR A 449 9.25 -39.41 9.07
C TYR A 449 8.41 -38.79 10.19
N GLY A 450 9.07 -38.31 11.24
CA GLY A 450 8.49 -37.54 12.34
C GLY A 450 9.23 -36.20 12.49
N ALA A 451 9.00 -35.26 11.59
CA ALA A 451 9.84 -34.06 11.50
C ALA A 451 9.03 -32.76 11.48
N ALA A 452 9.55 -31.74 12.17
CA ALA A 452 9.14 -30.37 11.92
C ALA A 452 10.17 -29.72 10.99
N LEU A 453 9.76 -29.36 9.78
CA LEU A 453 10.52 -28.56 8.84
C LEU A 453 9.96 -27.14 8.87
N ILE A 454 10.76 -26.19 9.35
CA ILE A 454 10.32 -24.81 9.53
C ILE A 454 11.26 -23.88 8.77
N ASN A 455 10.71 -23.28 7.71
CA ASN A 455 11.28 -22.21 6.93
C ASN A 455 10.39 -20.97 7.11
N GLY A 456 10.89 -19.92 7.78
CA GLY A 456 10.08 -18.71 8.04
C GLY A 456 10.73 -17.67 8.96
N VAL A 457 9.98 -16.59 9.31
CA VAL A 457 10.54 -15.43 10.04
C VAL A 457 10.87 -15.77 11.50
N SER A 458 10.00 -16.50 12.21
CA SER A 458 10.27 -16.85 13.61
C SER A 458 9.55 -18.11 14.08
N ALA A 459 10.22 -18.95 14.87
CA ALA A 459 9.65 -20.16 15.45
C ALA A 459 9.89 -20.27 16.97
N ASN A 460 8.87 -20.67 17.73
CA ASN A 460 8.99 -20.96 19.15
C ASN A 460 8.43 -22.35 19.46
N ILE A 461 9.29 -23.27 19.88
CA ILE A 461 8.95 -24.64 20.26
C ILE A 461 9.25 -24.81 21.75
N ALA A 462 8.24 -25.12 22.56
CA ALA A 462 8.37 -25.18 24.01
C ALA A 462 7.59 -26.34 24.63
N HIS A 463 8.20 -27.10 25.55
CA HIS A 463 7.53 -28.19 26.26
C HIS A 463 6.92 -29.27 25.34
N THR A 464 7.56 -29.48 24.19
CA THR A 464 7.07 -30.38 23.14
C THR A 464 7.82 -31.72 23.14
N LYS A 465 7.16 -32.81 22.79
CA LYS A 465 7.78 -34.14 22.65
C LYS A 465 7.57 -34.67 21.24
N PHE A 466 8.65 -34.92 20.50
CA PHE A 466 8.65 -35.61 19.21
C PHE A 466 9.19 -37.03 19.43
N LEU A 467 8.34 -38.04 19.31
CA LEU A 467 8.70 -39.43 19.56
C LEU A 467 8.37 -40.25 18.31
N GLY A 468 9.37 -40.62 17.53
CA GLY A 468 9.18 -41.39 16.31
C GLY A 468 10.06 -42.63 16.23
N HIS A 469 9.93 -43.38 15.12
CA HIS A 469 10.64 -44.64 14.94
C HIS A 469 11.98 -44.45 14.20
N SER A 470 12.03 -43.76 13.06
CA SER A 470 13.29 -43.65 12.27
C SER A 470 13.87 -42.23 12.18
N LEU A 471 13.27 -41.31 11.42
CA LEU A 471 13.65 -39.89 11.39
C LEU A 471 12.78 -39.12 12.38
N SER A 472 13.36 -38.62 13.46
CA SER A 472 12.65 -37.75 14.40
C SER A 472 13.46 -36.50 14.67
N GLY A 473 12.99 -35.34 14.20
CA GLY A 473 13.82 -34.15 14.30
C GLY A 473 13.15 -32.84 13.96
N ILE A 474 13.90 -31.78 14.19
CA ILE A 474 13.51 -30.42 13.82
C ILE A 474 14.57 -29.93 12.84
N LEU A 475 14.15 -29.65 11.61
CA LEU A 475 14.96 -28.97 10.61
C LEU A 475 14.46 -27.53 10.50
N ILE A 476 15.36 -26.57 10.71
CA ILE A 476 15.05 -25.16 10.55
C ILE A 476 15.90 -24.64 9.39
N GLY A 477 15.23 -24.28 8.30
CA GLY A 477 15.85 -23.86 7.05
C GLY A 477 15.62 -22.38 6.75
N GLY A 478 16.42 -21.84 5.83
CA GLY A 478 16.18 -20.55 5.18
C GLY A 478 16.41 -20.70 3.68
N ASP A 479 15.31 -20.83 2.91
CA ASP A 479 15.34 -21.17 1.49
C ASP A 479 14.70 -20.10 0.56
N THR A 480 14.02 -19.09 1.12
CA THR A 480 13.31 -18.08 0.33
C THR A 480 13.76 -16.66 0.67
N GLY A 481 13.87 -15.82 -0.37
CA GLY A 481 14.59 -14.55 -0.35
C GLY A 481 14.40 -13.66 0.88
N SER A 482 15.54 -13.19 1.42
CA SER A 482 15.69 -11.95 2.20
C SER A 482 15.05 -11.86 3.61
N THR A 483 14.82 -12.96 4.35
CA THR A 483 14.42 -12.85 5.76
C THR A 483 15.32 -13.63 6.72
N ALA A 484 15.62 -13.02 7.87
CA ALA A 484 16.37 -13.66 8.95
C ALA A 484 15.43 -14.58 9.75
N THR A 485 15.71 -15.88 9.78
CA THR A 485 14.96 -16.86 10.57
C THR A 485 15.51 -16.93 11.99
N LYS A 486 14.66 -16.67 12.98
CA LYS A 486 15.00 -16.85 14.40
C LYS A 486 14.14 -17.91 15.05
N ALA A 487 14.75 -18.90 15.69
CA ALA A 487 14.01 -19.94 16.38
C ALA A 487 14.50 -20.19 17.82
N SER A 488 13.55 -20.50 18.71
CA SER A 488 13.83 -20.98 20.06
C SER A 488 13.20 -22.35 20.29
N ILE A 489 14.00 -23.31 20.75
CA ILE A 489 13.58 -24.64 21.15
C ILE A 489 13.88 -24.80 22.64
N SER A 490 12.87 -25.07 23.46
CA SER A 490 13.05 -25.16 24.90
C SER A 490 12.25 -26.28 25.57
N ASN A 491 12.86 -26.97 26.52
CA ASN A 491 12.22 -28.08 27.24
C ASN A 491 11.61 -29.12 26.28
N THR A 492 12.26 -29.35 25.14
CA THR A 492 11.77 -30.25 24.09
C THR A 492 12.46 -31.60 24.18
N VAL A 493 11.71 -32.68 23.97
CA VAL A 493 12.26 -34.05 23.91
C VAL A 493 12.09 -34.58 22.49
N ILE A 494 13.17 -35.07 21.89
CA ILE A 494 13.19 -35.70 20.56
C ILE A 494 13.76 -37.10 20.72
N THR A 495 12.99 -38.12 20.35
CA THR A 495 13.46 -39.52 20.42
C THR A 495 13.18 -40.28 19.13
N GLY A 496 14.14 -41.06 18.64
CA GLY A 496 13.97 -41.92 17.47
C GLY A 496 15.05 -42.99 17.33
N ASN A 497 14.74 -44.13 16.71
CA ASN A 497 15.62 -45.29 16.59
C ASN A 497 16.31 -45.43 15.22
N GLY A 498 16.12 -44.49 14.29
CA GLY A 498 16.71 -44.55 12.94
C GLY A 498 17.69 -43.41 12.63
N ALA A 499 18.17 -43.41 11.39
CA ALA A 499 19.08 -42.43 10.87
C ALA A 499 18.42 -41.05 10.79
N GLY A 500 19.08 -39.99 11.30
CA GLY A 500 18.60 -38.60 11.20
C GLY A 500 17.68 -38.13 12.33
N THR A 501 17.78 -38.77 13.51
CA THR A 501 17.13 -38.23 14.72
C THR A 501 17.93 -37.01 15.22
N GLY A 502 17.35 -35.82 15.34
CA GLY A 502 18.20 -34.66 15.59
C GLY A 502 17.57 -33.28 15.53
N ILE A 503 18.44 -32.28 15.68
CA ILE A 503 18.13 -30.88 15.37
C ILE A 503 19.13 -30.43 14.32
N ALA A 504 18.62 -30.01 13.17
CA ALA A 504 19.44 -29.53 12.08
C ALA A 504 19.06 -28.08 11.74
N VAL A 505 20.06 -27.26 11.46
CA VAL A 505 19.89 -25.89 10.97
C VAL A 505 20.63 -25.79 9.66
N GLN A 506 19.93 -25.34 8.62
CA GLN A 506 20.48 -25.24 7.28
C GLN A 506 20.19 -23.88 6.66
N SER A 507 21.21 -23.27 6.05
CA SER A 507 21.05 -22.02 5.32
C SER A 507 21.61 -22.17 3.90
N LEU A 508 20.72 -22.13 2.90
CA LEU A 508 21.04 -22.51 1.52
C LEU A 508 21.33 -21.32 0.61
N HIS A 509 20.78 -20.14 0.92
CA HIS A 509 20.87 -18.94 0.09
C HIS A 509 21.84 -17.88 0.64
N SER A 510 22.61 -17.24 -0.25
CA SER A 510 23.71 -16.30 0.08
C SER A 510 23.34 -15.09 0.96
N SER A 511 22.06 -14.73 1.04
CA SER A 511 21.52 -13.63 1.87
C SER A 511 20.74 -14.08 3.09
N ALA A 512 20.60 -15.39 3.32
CA ALA A 512 19.84 -15.94 4.44
C ALA A 512 20.69 -16.01 5.72
N THR A 513 20.08 -15.64 6.85
CA THR A 513 20.65 -15.83 8.18
C THR A 513 19.68 -16.62 9.04
N VAL A 514 20.12 -17.76 9.58
CA VAL A 514 19.33 -18.62 10.48
C VAL A 514 19.99 -18.67 11.85
N ALA A 515 19.23 -18.38 12.90
CA ALA A 515 19.70 -18.41 14.28
C ALA A 515 18.75 -19.22 15.18
N VAL A 516 19.25 -20.32 15.73
CA VAL A 516 18.47 -21.23 16.56
C VAL A 516 19.10 -21.38 17.95
N GLY A 517 18.30 -21.15 18.99
CA GLY A 517 18.68 -21.42 20.38
C GLY A 517 17.97 -22.66 20.91
N VAL A 518 18.71 -23.63 21.42
CA VAL A 518 18.19 -24.85 22.06
C VAL A 518 18.54 -24.81 23.54
N ASN A 519 17.54 -24.93 24.41
CA ASN A 519 17.71 -24.81 25.85
C ASN A 519 16.95 -25.90 26.62
N ARG A 520 17.62 -26.62 27.53
CA ARG A 520 17.01 -27.68 28.37
C ARG A 520 16.28 -28.76 27.55
N SER A 521 16.78 -29.07 26.36
CA SER A 521 16.16 -30.07 25.48
C SER A 521 16.93 -31.38 25.50
N THR A 522 16.25 -32.48 25.23
CA THR A 522 16.83 -33.83 25.16
C THR A 522 16.63 -34.39 23.76
N VAL A 523 17.71 -34.86 23.14
CA VAL A 523 17.68 -35.59 21.87
C VAL A 523 18.29 -36.96 22.10
N SER A 524 17.57 -38.03 21.79
CA SER A 524 18.10 -39.38 22.01
C SER A 524 17.68 -40.41 20.97
N GLY A 525 18.55 -41.36 20.64
CA GLY A 525 18.28 -42.31 19.57
C GLY A 525 19.44 -43.21 19.17
N ASN A 526 19.30 -43.97 18.07
CA ASN A 526 20.41 -44.80 17.58
C ASN A 526 21.44 -43.98 16.80
N LEU A 527 21.02 -43.11 15.87
CA LEU A 527 21.89 -42.21 15.12
C LEU A 527 21.41 -40.76 15.31
N VAL A 528 22.09 -40.04 16.18
CA VAL A 528 21.67 -38.72 16.66
C VAL A 528 22.61 -37.62 16.19
N GLY A 529 22.07 -36.60 15.54
CA GLY A 529 22.83 -35.46 15.04
C GLY A 529 22.32 -34.12 15.56
N VAL A 530 23.23 -33.24 15.95
CA VAL A 530 22.97 -31.80 15.98
C VAL A 530 23.88 -31.13 14.95
N GLU A 531 23.26 -30.54 13.93
CA GLU A 531 23.97 -30.05 12.75
C GLU A 531 23.68 -28.57 12.47
N ALA A 532 24.73 -27.81 12.19
CA ALA A 532 24.63 -26.50 11.56
C ALA A 532 25.34 -26.55 10.20
N SER A 533 24.62 -26.24 9.12
CA SER A 533 25.17 -26.25 7.76
C SER A 533 24.87 -24.95 7.01
N SER A 534 25.84 -24.47 6.23
CA SER A 534 25.66 -23.31 5.35
C SER A 534 26.32 -23.49 3.98
N SER A 535 25.72 -22.88 2.95
CA SER A 535 26.25 -22.82 1.58
C SER A 535 26.20 -21.40 1.02
N GLY A 536 27.03 -21.12 0.00
CA GLY A 536 26.88 -19.90 -0.83
C GLY A 536 27.08 -18.54 -0.13
N GLY A 537 27.74 -18.47 1.03
CA GLY A 537 27.92 -17.22 1.79
C GLY A 537 26.86 -16.95 2.86
N ALA A 538 25.92 -17.87 3.05
CA ALA A 538 24.87 -17.82 4.06
C ALA A 538 25.40 -18.06 5.49
N ALA A 539 24.68 -17.56 6.50
CA ALA A 539 25.03 -17.72 7.91
C ALA A 539 24.02 -18.60 8.66
N ALA A 540 24.48 -19.72 9.22
CA ALA A 540 23.66 -20.63 10.02
C ALA A 540 24.27 -20.74 11.42
N SER A 541 23.53 -20.36 12.47
CA SER A 541 24.00 -20.44 13.85
C SER A 541 23.07 -21.26 14.73
N LEU A 542 23.65 -22.18 15.50
CA LEU A 542 22.94 -23.05 16.43
C LEU A 542 23.63 -22.99 17.79
N SER A 543 22.88 -22.65 18.83
CA SER A 543 23.41 -22.53 20.20
C SER A 543 22.71 -23.52 21.13
N LEU A 544 23.47 -24.47 21.68
CA LEU A 544 23.00 -25.44 22.67
C LEU A 544 23.23 -24.92 24.08
N SER A 545 22.23 -25.04 24.96
CA SER A 545 22.38 -24.76 26.37
C SER A 545 21.64 -25.74 27.28
N ARG A 546 22.31 -26.23 28.32
CA ARG A 546 21.76 -27.18 29.31
C ARG A 546 21.00 -28.36 28.68
N SER A 547 21.42 -28.81 27.52
CA SER A 547 20.74 -29.83 26.72
C SER A 547 21.48 -31.17 26.77
N ARG A 548 20.76 -32.26 26.55
CA ARG A 548 21.29 -33.63 26.54
C ARG A 548 21.13 -34.26 25.17
N ILE A 549 22.20 -34.81 24.63
CA ILE A 549 22.24 -35.51 23.36
C ILE A 549 22.80 -36.91 23.66
N SER A 550 22.04 -37.97 23.42
CA SER A 550 22.51 -39.31 23.76
C SER A 550 22.04 -40.40 22.81
N GLY A 551 22.95 -41.25 22.34
CA GLY A 551 22.61 -42.30 21.38
C GLY A 551 23.72 -43.29 21.10
N ASN A 552 23.50 -44.29 20.25
CA ASN A 552 24.55 -45.24 19.89
C ASN A 552 25.64 -44.56 19.05
N ASP A 553 25.23 -43.84 18.03
CA ASP A 553 26.08 -42.96 17.21
C ASP A 553 25.61 -41.52 17.42
N THR A 554 26.48 -40.67 17.97
CA THR A 554 26.15 -39.26 18.28
C THR A 554 27.11 -38.32 17.60
N GLY A 555 26.58 -37.27 16.96
CA GLY A 555 27.37 -36.32 16.20
C GLY A 555 27.00 -34.87 16.48
N LEU A 556 28.03 -34.04 16.69
CA LEU A 556 27.93 -32.59 16.51
C LEU A 556 28.65 -32.23 15.21
N LYS A 557 27.93 -31.63 14.28
CA LYS A 557 28.43 -31.36 12.94
C LYS A 557 28.28 -29.89 12.58
N GLN A 558 29.37 -29.29 12.14
CA GLN A 558 29.41 -27.97 11.54
C GLN A 558 29.95 -28.08 10.11
N SER A 559 29.16 -27.65 9.12
CA SER A 559 29.49 -27.78 7.71
C SER A 559 29.33 -26.46 6.97
N GLY A 560 30.37 -25.99 6.28
CA GLY A 560 30.37 -24.71 5.56
C GLY A 560 30.97 -23.55 6.35
N THR A 561 31.43 -22.53 5.64
CA THR A 561 32.23 -21.42 6.20
C THR A 561 31.42 -20.40 7.01
N GLY A 562 30.08 -20.36 6.82
CA GLY A 562 29.16 -19.51 7.59
C GLY A 562 28.35 -20.26 8.65
N ALA A 563 28.60 -21.56 8.85
CA ALA A 563 27.95 -22.35 9.88
C ALA A 563 28.69 -22.21 11.21
N VAL A 564 27.95 -21.99 12.30
CA VAL A 564 28.49 -21.81 13.65
C VAL A 564 27.68 -22.62 14.66
N LEU A 565 28.32 -23.62 15.27
CA LEU A 565 27.77 -24.39 16.38
C LEU A 565 28.39 -23.93 17.71
N ARG A 566 27.53 -23.48 18.63
CA ARG A 566 27.90 -22.94 19.94
C ARG A 566 27.34 -23.83 21.05
N SER A 567 28.15 -24.03 22.09
CA SER A 567 27.73 -24.71 23.32
C SER A 567 27.89 -23.74 24.50
N ARG A 568 26.81 -23.54 25.27
CA ARG A 568 26.73 -22.68 26.46
C ARG A 568 26.24 -23.47 27.67
N GLY A 569 26.98 -23.44 28.78
CA GLY A 569 26.62 -24.15 30.02
C GLY A 569 26.73 -25.68 29.91
N ASN A 570 26.16 -26.40 30.88
CA ASN A 570 26.35 -27.85 31.04
C ASN A 570 25.51 -28.66 30.04
N ASN A 571 25.96 -28.75 28.79
CA ASN A 571 25.44 -29.69 27.81
C ASN A 571 26.07 -31.08 28.03
N THR A 572 25.32 -32.15 27.78
CA THR A 572 25.83 -33.53 27.85
C THR A 572 25.69 -34.19 26.48
N VAL A 573 26.76 -34.77 25.96
CA VAL A 573 26.78 -35.55 24.72
C VAL A 573 27.38 -36.90 25.04
N SER A 574 26.65 -37.99 24.78
CA SER A 574 27.10 -39.34 25.15
C SER A 574 26.67 -40.38 24.11
N GLY A 575 27.60 -41.20 23.62
CA GLY A 575 27.26 -42.34 22.78
C GLY A 575 28.39 -43.34 22.60
N ASN A 576 28.08 -44.51 22.03
CA ASN A 576 29.05 -45.57 21.78
C ASN A 576 30.09 -45.13 20.74
N ASN A 577 29.65 -44.40 19.71
CA ASN A 577 30.50 -43.67 18.77
C ASN A 577 30.15 -42.17 18.82
N THR A 578 31.12 -41.33 19.19
CA THR A 578 30.97 -39.87 19.21
C THR A 578 31.82 -39.25 18.10
N ALA A 579 31.21 -38.53 17.17
CA ALA A 579 31.90 -37.83 16.09
C ALA A 579 31.65 -36.33 16.16
N THR A 580 32.68 -35.55 16.46
CA THR A 580 32.65 -34.09 16.33
C THR A 580 33.36 -33.70 15.03
N SER A 581 32.67 -33.01 14.12
CA SER A 581 33.27 -32.47 12.89
C SER A 581 33.08 -30.95 12.82
N GLY A 582 34.18 -30.23 12.60
CA GLY A 582 34.25 -28.76 12.63
C GLY A 582 34.67 -28.18 14.00
N THR A 583 35.07 -26.91 14.02
CA THR A 583 35.44 -26.16 15.24
C THR A 583 34.21 -25.73 16.02
N ILE A 584 33.85 -26.46 17.08
CA ILE A 584 32.81 -26.05 18.03
C ILE A 584 33.39 -24.91 18.88
N THR A 585 32.79 -23.72 18.84
CA THR A 585 33.27 -22.59 19.64
C THR A 585 32.68 -22.66 21.06
N PRO A 586 33.49 -22.91 22.11
CA PRO A 586 33.05 -22.70 23.49
C PRO A 586 32.86 -21.19 23.71
N LEU A 587 31.68 -20.79 24.17
CA LEU A 587 31.46 -19.41 24.63
C LEU A 587 31.80 -19.36 26.12
N ALA A 588 32.69 -18.43 26.49
CA ALA A 588 33.04 -18.18 27.88
C ALA A 588 31.77 -17.93 28.73
N PRO A 589 31.72 -18.45 29.97
CA PRO A 589 30.60 -18.18 30.86
C PRO A 589 30.52 -16.67 31.13
N GLN A 590 29.39 -16.07 30.75
CA GLN A 590 28.97 -14.72 31.18
C GLN A 590 27.83 -14.90 32.17
#